data_AF-A0A2H0HRP8-F1
#
_entry.id   AF-A0A2H0HRP8-F1
#
_cell.length_a   1.000
_cell.length_b   1.000
_cell.length_c   1.000
_cell.angle_alpha   90.00
_cell.angle_beta   90.00
_cell.angle_gamma   90.00
#
_symmetry.space_group_name_H-M   'P 1'
#
loop_
_entity.id
_entity.type
_entity.pdbx_description
1 polymer ?
#
loop_
_entity_poly.entity_id
_entity_poly.type
_entity_poly.pdbx_seq_one_letter_code
_entity_poly.pdbx_strand_id
1 'polypeptide(L)'
;MQIVIGPVLVAAVLAFSPLAHAAGAKPSPAGNQVIEDTATVDVLTQAATEEAKRAKLERLLAPIQSAAELASYLESRAPDSPLDRLSPAALGRFIDSLTFNDNGLTGYRSDDLQAELTATQAYRILELFGAQRTTPLMRGLAIKTPFDEAVMAMNPNDSLMMDDHEG
;
A
#
# COMPACT_ATOMS: atom_id res chain seq x y z
N MET A 1 -36.59 -18.10 32.81
CA MET A 1 -36.07 -17.27 33.92
C MET A 1 -35.70 -15.92 33.34
N GLN A 2 -36.46 -14.90 33.76
CA GLN A 2 -36.24 -13.47 33.51
C GLN A 2 -35.15 -12.94 34.47
N ILE A 3 -34.28 -12.02 34.03
CA ILE A 3 -33.95 -10.76 34.72
C ILE A 3 -33.60 -9.69 33.65
N VAL A 4 -34.31 -8.57 33.76
CA VAL A 4 -34.26 -7.32 32.99
C VAL A 4 -33.45 -6.28 33.81
N ILE A 5 -33.24 -5.07 33.24
CA ILE A 5 -32.87 -3.76 33.86
C ILE A 5 -31.39 -3.41 33.61
N GLY A 6 -30.98 -2.32 32.95
CA GLY A 6 -31.57 -1.07 32.47
C GLY A 6 -30.44 -0.01 32.41
N PRO A 7 -30.50 1.05 31.58
CA PRO A 7 -29.42 2.03 31.44
C PRO A 7 -29.53 3.15 32.48
N VAL A 8 -28.40 3.57 33.08
CA VAL A 8 -28.35 4.76 33.94
C VAL A 8 -27.80 5.94 33.14
N LEU A 9 -28.69 6.90 32.94
CA LEU A 9 -28.46 8.24 32.38
C LEU A 9 -28.15 9.17 33.56
N VAL A 10 -27.06 9.95 33.50
CA VAL A 10 -26.87 11.10 34.40
C VAL A 10 -26.53 12.32 33.55
N ALA A 11 -27.35 13.35 33.73
CA ALA A 11 -27.32 14.62 33.03
C ALA A 11 -26.60 15.71 33.87
N ALA A 12 -26.16 16.74 33.13
CA ALA A 12 -26.11 18.16 33.48
C ALA A 12 -25.09 18.66 34.52
N VAL A 13 -24.27 19.64 34.10
CA VAL A 13 -24.09 20.90 34.85
C VAL A 13 -24.04 22.07 33.87
N LEU A 14 -24.74 23.13 34.27
CA LEU A 14 -25.07 24.37 33.58
C LEU A 14 -23.96 25.43 33.62
N ALA A 15 -23.92 26.21 32.53
CA ALA A 15 -23.78 27.67 32.42
C ALA A 15 -22.61 28.41 33.11
N PHE A 16 -21.92 29.25 32.35
CA PHE A 16 -21.69 30.65 32.72
C PHE A 16 -21.34 31.48 31.47
N SER A 17 -22.23 32.40 31.10
CA SER A 17 -21.91 33.50 30.18
C SER A 17 -21.61 34.76 30.98
N PRO A 18 -20.81 35.69 30.45
CA PRO A 18 -21.06 37.11 30.69
C PRO A 18 -21.23 37.88 29.38
N LEU A 19 -22.29 38.71 29.42
CA LEU A 19 -22.66 39.74 28.47
C LEU A 19 -21.85 41.02 28.79
N ALA A 20 -21.20 41.62 27.79
CA ALA A 20 -20.74 43.00 27.87
C ALA A 20 -21.01 43.72 26.53
N HIS A 21 -21.69 44.85 26.63
CA HIS A 21 -22.19 45.71 25.58
C HIS A 21 -21.55 47.09 25.77
N ALA A 22 -20.81 47.63 24.78
CA ALA A 22 -20.74 49.08 24.46
C ALA A 22 -19.64 49.43 23.43
N ALA A 23 -20.10 49.84 22.25
CA ALA A 23 -19.71 50.99 21.41
C ALA A 23 -18.25 51.52 21.34
N GLY A 24 -17.71 51.53 20.12
CA GLY A 24 -17.20 52.75 19.46
C GLY A 24 -15.69 52.86 19.16
N ALA A 25 -15.28 52.57 17.92
CA ALA A 25 -14.31 53.35 17.10
C ALA A 25 -13.94 52.59 15.80
N LYS A 26 -14.10 53.23 14.63
CA LYS A 26 -13.47 52.86 13.34
C LYS A 26 -12.02 53.39 13.32
N PRO A 27 -11.02 52.75 12.67
CA PRO A 27 -10.98 52.64 11.20
C PRO A 27 -10.41 51.32 10.60
N SER A 28 -10.78 51.05 9.34
CA SER A 28 -10.12 50.12 8.39
C SER A 28 -8.72 50.63 8.00
N PRO A 29 -7.88 49.95 7.17
CA PRO A 29 -7.92 48.56 6.65
C PRO A 29 -6.55 47.83 6.81
N ALA A 30 -6.53 46.54 7.08
CA ALA A 30 -5.35 45.71 6.82
C ALA A 30 -5.80 44.27 6.57
N GLY A 31 -5.42 43.75 5.41
CA GLY A 31 -5.87 42.47 4.92
C GLY A 31 -5.44 41.33 5.83
N ASN A 32 -6.29 40.32 5.90
CA ASN A 32 -5.82 38.97 5.62
C ASN A 32 -7.02 38.14 5.18
N GLN A 33 -7.14 37.97 3.87
CA GLN A 33 -7.94 36.89 3.30
C GLN A 33 -7.33 35.60 3.85
N VAL A 34 -8.03 34.94 4.77
CA VAL A 34 -7.74 33.55 5.13
C VAL A 34 -8.26 32.73 3.96
N ILE A 35 -7.39 32.47 2.99
CA ILE A 35 -7.66 31.57 1.89
C ILE A 35 -7.69 30.15 2.45
N GLU A 36 -8.71 29.43 2.02
CA GLU A 36 -9.01 28.03 2.25
C GLU A 36 -7.82 27.12 1.88
N ASP A 37 -7.42 26.22 2.79
CA ASP A 37 -6.54 25.08 2.46
C ASP A 37 -7.15 23.80 3.06
N THR A 38 -8.36 23.48 2.63
CA THR A 38 -9.00 22.18 2.86
C THR A 38 -8.68 21.19 1.72
N ALA A 39 -7.92 21.62 0.71
CA ALA A 39 -7.63 20.84 -0.49
C ALA A 39 -6.49 19.82 -0.28
N THR A 40 -5.57 20.03 0.65
CA THR A 40 -4.43 19.13 0.88
C THR A 40 -4.79 17.82 1.60
N VAL A 41 -5.87 17.80 2.40
CA VAL A 41 -6.25 16.62 3.20
C VAL A 41 -7.03 15.58 2.38
N ASP A 42 -7.75 16.02 1.36
CA ASP A 42 -8.57 15.15 0.51
C ASP A 42 -7.71 14.34 -0.48
N VAL A 43 -6.67 14.97 -1.05
CA VAL A 43 -5.77 14.33 -2.03
C VAL A 43 -4.91 13.22 -1.41
N LEU A 44 -4.38 13.43 -0.20
CA LEU A 44 -3.59 12.40 0.51
C LEU A 44 -4.46 11.20 0.92
N THR A 45 -5.73 11.43 1.22
CA THR A 45 -6.69 10.37 1.58
C THR A 45 -7.12 9.57 0.34
N GLN A 46 -7.28 10.24 -0.80
CA GLN A 46 -7.64 9.59 -2.07
C GLN A 46 -6.50 8.74 -2.64
N ALA A 47 -5.27 9.25 -2.64
CA ALA A 47 -4.10 8.51 -3.15
C ALA A 47 -3.85 7.20 -2.37
N ALA A 48 -3.92 7.25 -1.03
CA ALA A 48 -3.79 6.06 -0.19
C ALA A 48 -4.93 5.04 -0.43
N THR A 49 -6.13 5.52 -0.76
CA THR A 49 -7.29 4.65 -1.06
C THR A 49 -7.12 3.96 -2.42
N GLU A 50 -6.63 4.68 -3.42
CA GLU A 50 -6.35 4.10 -4.75
C GLU A 50 -5.21 3.08 -4.70
N GLU A 51 -4.16 3.34 -3.91
CA GLU A 51 -3.07 2.37 -3.69
C GLU A 51 -3.57 1.10 -3.01
N ALA A 52 -4.39 1.23 -1.96
CA ALA A 52 -5.00 0.09 -1.28
C ALA A 52 -5.91 -0.72 -2.21
N LYS A 53 -6.65 -0.06 -3.11
CA LYS A 53 -7.47 -0.72 -4.14
C LYS A 53 -6.60 -1.48 -5.13
N ARG A 54 -5.53 -0.87 -5.66
CA ARG A 54 -4.57 -1.54 -6.56
C ARG A 54 -3.96 -2.77 -5.91
N ALA A 55 -3.43 -2.62 -4.69
CA ALA A 55 -2.87 -3.72 -3.90
C ALA A 55 -3.88 -4.85 -3.62
N LYS A 56 -5.17 -4.53 -3.53
CA LYS A 56 -6.23 -5.53 -3.40
C LYS A 56 -6.50 -6.23 -4.73
N LEU A 57 -6.58 -5.50 -5.84
CA LEU A 57 -6.78 -6.07 -7.17
C LEU A 57 -5.64 -7.01 -7.56
N GLU A 58 -4.39 -6.61 -7.33
CA GLU A 58 -3.21 -7.45 -7.59
C GLU A 58 -3.28 -8.79 -6.87
N ARG A 59 -3.70 -8.79 -5.60
CA ARG A 59 -3.88 -10.03 -4.82
C ARG A 59 -5.02 -10.89 -5.32
N LEU A 60 -6.15 -10.29 -5.69
CA LEU A 60 -7.32 -11.01 -6.21
C LEU A 60 -7.05 -11.64 -7.58
N LEU A 61 -6.18 -11.01 -8.39
CA LEU A 61 -5.80 -11.49 -9.72
C LEU A 61 -4.55 -12.38 -9.70
N ALA A 62 -3.95 -12.60 -8.52
CA ALA A 62 -2.75 -13.41 -8.39
C ALA A 62 -3.02 -14.88 -8.76
N PRO A 63 -2.16 -15.51 -9.57
CA PRO A 63 -2.26 -16.93 -9.90
C PRO A 63 -2.12 -17.87 -8.69
N ILE A 64 -1.35 -17.47 -7.67
CA ILE A 64 -1.07 -18.29 -6.48
C ILE A 64 -1.49 -17.51 -5.23
N GLN A 65 -2.58 -17.92 -4.62
CA GLN A 65 -3.16 -17.33 -3.41
C GLN A 65 -3.08 -18.28 -2.20
N SER A 66 -2.74 -19.55 -2.42
CA SER A 66 -2.67 -20.55 -1.36
C SER A 66 -1.49 -21.52 -1.53
N ALA A 67 -1.14 -22.20 -0.44
CA ALA A 67 -0.12 -23.26 -0.47
C ALA A 67 -0.50 -24.44 -1.39
N ALA A 68 -1.78 -24.75 -1.52
CA ALA A 68 -2.26 -25.81 -2.42
C ALA A 68 -2.10 -25.43 -3.90
N GLU A 69 -2.37 -24.17 -4.25
CA GLU A 69 -2.12 -23.63 -5.59
C GLU A 69 -0.62 -23.55 -5.89
N LEU A 70 0.20 -23.19 -4.90
CA LEU A 70 1.66 -23.22 -5.05
C LEU A 70 2.17 -24.63 -5.34
N ALA A 71 1.70 -25.63 -4.58
CA ALA A 71 2.05 -27.03 -4.84
C ALA A 71 1.63 -27.45 -6.26
N SER A 72 0.40 -27.11 -6.66
CA SER A 72 -0.11 -27.40 -8.00
C SER A 72 0.71 -26.71 -9.09
N TYR A 73 1.13 -25.46 -8.87
CA TYR A 73 1.98 -24.71 -9.78
C TYR A 73 3.36 -25.38 -9.95
N LEU A 74 3.99 -25.80 -8.85
CA LEU A 74 5.28 -26.49 -8.85
C LEU A 74 5.20 -27.88 -9.53
N GLU A 75 4.11 -28.61 -9.31
CA GLU A 75 3.85 -29.92 -9.93
C GLU A 75 3.60 -29.80 -11.43
N SER A 76 2.94 -28.73 -11.86
CA SER A 76 2.62 -28.49 -13.27
C SER A 76 3.85 -28.27 -14.16
N ARG A 77 5.02 -27.98 -13.56
CA ARG A 77 6.28 -27.61 -14.22
C ARG A 77 6.05 -26.84 -15.53
N ALA A 78 5.46 -25.65 -15.40
CA ALA A 78 5.39 -24.74 -16.52
C ALA A 78 6.81 -24.53 -17.07
N PRO A 79 7.07 -24.79 -18.37
CA PRO A 79 8.37 -24.51 -18.96
C PRO A 79 8.69 -23.02 -18.80
N ASP A 80 9.93 -22.71 -18.44
CA ASP A 80 10.42 -21.35 -18.18
C ASP A 80 9.67 -20.64 -17.02
N SER A 81 9.45 -21.33 -15.90
CA SER A 81 8.85 -20.69 -14.73
C SER A 81 9.74 -19.55 -14.22
N PRO A 82 9.17 -18.40 -13.81
CA PRO A 82 9.93 -17.34 -13.15
C PRO A 82 10.70 -17.84 -11.91
N LEU A 83 10.23 -18.89 -11.25
CA LEU A 83 10.88 -19.51 -10.09
C LEU A 83 12.21 -20.18 -10.44
N ASP A 84 12.41 -20.61 -11.69
CA ASP A 84 13.63 -21.27 -12.15
C ASP A 84 14.83 -20.31 -12.23
N ARG A 85 14.61 -19.01 -12.02
CA ARG A 85 15.68 -18.01 -11.93
C ARG A 85 16.44 -18.07 -10.62
N LEU A 86 15.85 -18.64 -9.57
CA LEU A 86 16.52 -18.87 -8.29
C LEU A 86 17.31 -20.17 -8.33
N SER A 87 18.42 -20.21 -7.61
CA SER A 87 19.11 -21.45 -7.31
C SER A 87 18.16 -22.40 -6.55
N PRO A 88 18.27 -23.73 -6.70
CA PRO A 88 17.37 -24.67 -6.02
C PRO A 88 17.35 -24.50 -4.49
N ALA A 89 18.47 -24.11 -3.90
CA ALA A 89 18.57 -23.84 -2.46
C ALA A 89 17.84 -22.55 -2.06
N ALA A 90 18.01 -21.47 -2.83
CA ALA A 90 17.30 -20.21 -2.62
C ALA A 90 15.79 -20.37 -2.82
N LEU A 91 15.38 -21.11 -3.85
CA LEU A 91 13.97 -21.41 -4.11
C LEU A 91 13.32 -22.15 -2.94
N GLY A 92 13.99 -23.17 -2.39
CA GLY A 92 13.49 -23.88 -1.21
C GLY A 92 13.27 -22.96 -0.01
N ARG A 93 14.28 -22.14 0.33
CA ARG A 93 14.16 -21.17 1.44
C ARG A 93 13.09 -20.12 1.21
N PHE A 94 12.93 -19.67 -0.04
CA PHE A 94 11.89 -18.71 -0.41
C PHE A 94 10.51 -19.31 -0.22
N ILE A 95 10.25 -20.50 -0.78
CA ILE A 95 8.98 -21.22 -0.64
C ILE A 95 8.66 -21.49 0.83
N ASP A 96 9.62 -21.98 1.61
CA ASP A 96 9.45 -22.28 3.04
C ASP A 96 9.13 -21.02 3.87
N SER A 97 9.49 -19.83 3.37
CA SER A 97 9.21 -18.57 4.04
C SER A 97 7.84 -17.97 3.73
N LEU A 98 7.12 -18.51 2.74
CA LEU A 98 5.83 -17.96 2.31
C LEU A 98 4.76 -18.21 3.37
N THR A 99 4.08 -17.15 3.78
CA THR A 99 2.91 -17.23 4.66
C THR A 99 1.67 -16.78 3.91
N PHE A 100 0.59 -17.54 4.03
CA PHE A 100 -0.69 -17.28 3.36
C PHE A 100 -1.81 -17.09 4.38
N ASN A 101 -2.85 -16.36 3.99
CA ASN A 101 -4.16 -16.32 4.67
C ASN A 101 -5.29 -16.43 3.64
N ASP A 102 -6.54 -16.26 4.09
CA ASP A 102 -7.73 -16.31 3.23
C ASP A 102 -7.74 -15.27 2.08
N ASN A 103 -6.85 -14.27 2.12
CA ASN A 103 -6.73 -13.21 1.13
C ASN A 103 -5.43 -13.27 0.31
N GLY A 104 -4.70 -14.39 0.36
CA GLY A 104 -3.46 -14.58 -0.40
C GLY A 104 -2.19 -14.49 0.45
N LEU A 105 -1.09 -14.11 -0.20
CA LEU A 105 0.22 -13.98 0.44
C LEU A 105 0.23 -12.85 1.47
N THR A 106 0.71 -13.16 2.69
CA THR A 106 0.84 -12.21 3.80
C THR A 106 2.29 -11.87 4.14
N GLY A 107 3.24 -12.73 3.79
CA GLY A 107 4.64 -12.57 4.16
C GLY A 107 5.55 -13.53 3.42
N TYR A 108 6.80 -13.11 3.28
CA TYR A 108 7.86 -13.87 2.63
C TYR A 108 9.23 -13.25 2.98
N ARG A 109 10.31 -14.01 2.81
CA ARG A 109 11.68 -13.48 2.91
C ARG A 109 12.20 -13.03 1.55
N SER A 110 12.82 -11.86 1.49
CA SER A 110 13.37 -11.28 0.25
C SER A 110 14.89 -11.36 0.14
N ASP A 111 15.58 -11.98 1.11
CA ASP A 111 17.05 -12.02 1.16
C ASP A 111 17.63 -12.75 -0.06
N ASP A 112 17.12 -13.95 -0.34
CA ASP A 112 17.58 -14.76 -1.46
C ASP A 112 17.18 -14.13 -2.82
N LEU A 113 16.02 -13.44 -2.90
CA LEU A 113 15.63 -12.67 -4.09
C LEU A 113 16.63 -11.54 -4.38
N GLN A 114 17.00 -10.78 -3.34
CA GLN A 114 17.96 -9.68 -3.46
C GLN A 114 19.36 -10.16 -3.80
N ALA A 115 19.77 -11.33 -3.31
CA ALA A 115 21.10 -11.85 -3.53
C ALA A 115 21.30 -12.39 -4.97
N GLU A 116 20.26 -12.97 -5.58
CA GLU A 116 20.41 -13.72 -6.82
C GLU A 116 19.77 -13.06 -8.06
N LEU A 117 18.79 -12.17 -7.87
CA LEU A 117 17.91 -11.72 -8.96
C LEU A 117 18.12 -10.27 -9.38
N THR A 118 17.74 -9.99 -10.64
CA THR A 118 17.50 -8.61 -11.07
C THR A 118 16.13 -8.12 -10.62
N ALA A 119 15.93 -6.79 -10.64
CA ALA A 119 14.64 -6.22 -10.27
C ALA A 119 13.47 -6.76 -11.11
N THR A 120 13.64 -6.89 -12.42
CA THR A 120 12.63 -7.48 -13.31
C THR A 120 12.34 -8.94 -12.96
N GLN A 121 13.35 -9.72 -12.62
CA GLN A 121 13.18 -11.13 -12.27
C GLN A 121 12.40 -11.29 -10.95
N ALA A 122 12.76 -10.51 -9.93
CA ALA A 122 12.03 -10.50 -8.66
C ALA A 122 10.58 -10.05 -8.85
N TYR A 123 10.35 -9.02 -9.66
CA TYR A 123 8.99 -8.57 -10.02
C TYR A 123 8.15 -9.71 -10.60
N ARG A 124 8.68 -10.47 -11.56
CA ARG A 124 7.96 -11.58 -12.20
C ARG A 124 7.63 -12.73 -11.24
N ILE A 125 8.51 -13.00 -10.28
CA ILE A 125 8.23 -13.99 -9.24
C ILE A 125 7.10 -13.49 -8.33
N LEU A 126 7.18 -12.24 -7.87
CA LEU A 126 6.20 -11.67 -6.94
C LEU A 126 4.82 -11.42 -7.59
N GLU A 127 4.77 -11.22 -8.90
CA GLU A 127 3.54 -11.15 -9.70
C GLU A 127 2.70 -12.43 -9.59
N LEU A 128 3.35 -13.60 -9.45
CA LEU A 128 2.64 -14.88 -9.22
C LEU A 128 1.81 -14.87 -7.93
N PHE A 129 2.18 -14.02 -6.96
CA PHE A 129 1.56 -13.94 -5.64
C PHE A 129 0.84 -12.60 -5.40
N GLY A 130 0.77 -11.71 -6.39
CA GLY A 130 0.15 -10.38 -6.24
C GLY A 130 0.92 -9.44 -5.30
N ALA A 131 2.23 -9.64 -5.19
CA ALA A 131 3.12 -8.90 -4.29
C ALA A 131 4.14 -8.01 -5.03
N GLN A 132 4.04 -7.89 -6.36
CA GLN A 132 5.01 -7.20 -7.21
C GLN A 132 5.29 -5.74 -6.83
N ARG A 133 4.32 -5.03 -6.23
CA ARG A 133 4.50 -3.65 -5.72
C ARG A 133 5.56 -3.52 -4.63
N THR A 134 5.96 -4.62 -4.00
CA THR A 134 6.99 -4.62 -2.96
C THR A 134 8.42 -4.73 -3.53
N THR A 135 8.56 -5.00 -4.83
CA THR A 135 9.86 -5.07 -5.53
C THR A 135 10.71 -3.80 -5.35
N PRO A 136 10.19 -2.58 -5.54
CA PRO A 136 10.98 -1.35 -5.40
C PRO A 136 11.52 -1.13 -3.97
N LEU A 137 10.93 -1.77 -2.96
CA LEU A 137 11.38 -1.70 -1.57
C LEU A 137 12.66 -2.51 -1.33
N MET A 138 13.01 -3.41 -2.25
CA MET A 138 14.17 -4.31 -2.15
C MET A 138 15.43 -3.69 -2.76
N ARG A 139 16.14 -2.89 -1.96
CA ARG A 139 17.33 -2.16 -2.45
C ARG A 139 18.53 -3.05 -2.82
N GLY A 140 18.51 -4.33 -2.45
CA GLY A 140 19.57 -5.27 -2.80
C GLY A 140 19.49 -5.85 -4.21
N LEU A 141 18.40 -5.61 -4.96
CA LEU A 141 18.21 -6.21 -6.29
C LEU A 141 19.21 -5.67 -7.32
N ALA A 142 19.66 -6.56 -8.21
CA ALA A 142 20.57 -6.17 -9.28
C ALA A 142 19.83 -5.36 -10.36
N ILE A 143 20.46 -4.27 -10.81
CA ILE A 143 19.96 -3.45 -11.93
C ILE A 143 20.90 -3.68 -13.12
N LYS A 144 20.38 -4.31 -14.18
CA LYS A 144 21.18 -4.66 -15.38
C LYS A 144 20.61 -4.07 -16.66
N THR A 145 19.34 -3.69 -16.65
CA THR A 145 18.60 -3.22 -17.82
C THR A 145 17.78 -1.98 -17.49
N PRO A 146 17.41 -1.18 -18.49
CA PRO A 146 16.46 -0.07 -18.30
C PRO A 146 15.10 -0.52 -17.76
N PHE A 147 14.70 -1.78 -17.99
CA PHE A 147 13.49 -2.34 -17.39
C PHE A 147 13.65 -2.57 -15.89
N ASP A 148 14.83 -2.99 -15.44
CA ASP A 148 15.11 -3.11 -14.00
C ASP A 148 15.08 -1.74 -13.32
N GLU A 149 15.63 -0.71 -13.98
CA GLU A 149 15.55 0.67 -13.52
C GLU A 149 14.10 1.14 -13.42
N ALA A 150 13.29 0.89 -14.46
CA ALA A 150 11.87 1.24 -14.46
C ALA A 150 11.08 0.53 -13.35
N VAL A 151 11.37 -0.75 -13.09
CA VAL A 151 10.76 -1.49 -11.97
C VAL A 151 11.15 -0.86 -10.63
N MET A 152 12.41 -0.49 -10.44
CA MET A 152 12.88 0.12 -9.19
C MET A 152 12.44 1.58 -9.03
N ALA A 153 12.25 2.29 -10.14
CA ALA A 153 11.73 3.65 -10.20
C ALA A 153 10.20 3.69 -10.13
N MET A 154 9.52 2.53 -10.13
CA MET A 154 8.08 2.44 -9.96
C MET A 154 7.72 2.83 -8.52
N ASN A 155 7.69 4.13 -8.28
CA ASN A 155 7.09 4.71 -7.10
C ASN A 155 5.58 4.46 -7.22
N PRO A 156 4.90 3.88 -6.22
CA PRO A 156 3.43 3.81 -6.24
C PRO A 156 2.78 5.21 -6.35
N ASN A 157 3.56 6.27 -6.06
CA ASN A 157 3.18 7.68 -6.18
C ASN A 157 3.61 8.39 -7.48
N ASP A 158 4.39 7.78 -8.36
CA ASP A 158 4.91 8.45 -9.57
C ASP A 158 3.84 8.67 -10.66
N SER A 159 2.63 8.12 -10.47
CA SER A 159 1.46 8.48 -11.29
C SER A 159 1.03 9.95 -11.14
N LEU A 160 1.65 10.74 -10.25
CA LEU A 160 1.31 12.15 -9.96
C LEU A 160 2.26 13.18 -10.58
N MET A 161 3.22 12.78 -11.42
CA MET A 161 4.22 13.70 -12.00
C MET A 161 4.16 13.81 -13.52
N MET A 162 3.09 13.30 -14.15
CA MET A 162 2.91 13.26 -15.61
C MET A 162 1.71 14.10 -16.07
N ASP A 163 1.56 15.33 -15.55
CA ASP A 163 0.55 16.31 -16.00
C ASP A 163 1.14 17.73 -16.23
N ASP A 164 2.47 17.88 -16.35
CA ASP A 164 3.13 19.18 -16.60
C ASP A 164 4.17 19.14 -17.75
N HIS A 165 3.75 18.69 -18.92
CA HIS A 165 4.44 19.09 -20.16
C HIS A 165 3.44 19.77 -21.10
N GLU A 166 3.09 21.00 -20.73
CA GLU A 166 2.61 22.00 -21.67
C GLU A 166 3.69 22.36 -22.70
N GLY A 167 3.23 22.52 -23.93
CA GLY A 167 3.88 23.21 -25.04
C GLY A 167 2.83 23.59 -26.07
#